data_AF-A0A7W1JW59-F1
#
_entry.id   AF-A0A7W1JW59-F1
#
_cell.length_a   1.000
_cell.length_b   1.000
_cell.length_c   1.000
_cell.angle_alpha   90.00
_cell.angle_beta   90.00
_cell.angle_gamma   90.00
#
_symmetry.space_group_name_H-M   'P 1'
#
loop_
_entity.id
_entity.type
_entity.pdbx_description
1 polymer ?
#
loop_
_entity_poly.entity_id
_entity_poly.type
_entity_poly.pdbx_seq_one_letter_code
_entity_poly.pdbx_strand_id
1 'polypeptide(L)' 'MEPLPDLGTLSDPDLKKLIADLTKEENEVSYQRRLLHGKIDILRAELVARLQKTEGKSVLDEVDVEHLTAILTSKAAPPV' A
#
# COMPACT_ATOMS: atom_id res chain seq x y z
N MET A 1 -15.69 -4.41 -7.54
CA MET A 1 -16.27 -4.09 -6.22
C MET A 1 -17.52 -4.92 -6.13
N GLU A 2 -17.62 -5.87 -5.20
CA GLU A 2 -18.90 -6.58 -5.04
C GLU A 2 -19.97 -5.56 -4.62
N PRO A 3 -21.17 -5.62 -5.22
CA PRO A 3 -22.25 -4.72 -4.85
C PRO A 3 -22.63 -4.96 -3.38
N LEU A 4 -22.83 -3.89 -2.62
CA LEU A 4 -23.41 -4.02 -1.28
C LEU A 4 -24.77 -4.72 -1.39
N PRO A 5 -25.10 -5.60 -0.43
CA PRO A 5 -26.45 -6.17 -0.37
C PRO A 5 -27.48 -5.05 -0.22
N ASP A 6 -28.73 -5.32 -0.61
CA ASP A 6 -29.82 -4.36 -0.40
C ASP A 6 -30.06 -4.16 1.10
N LEU A 7 -29.48 -3.08 1.63
CA LEU A 7 -29.48 -2.77 3.06
C LEU A 7 -30.91 -2.59 3.62
N GLY A 8 -31.88 -2.19 2.77
CA GLY A 8 -33.28 -2.02 3.18
C GLY A 8 -33.99 -3.33 3.52
N THR A 9 -33.40 -4.48 3.15
CA THR A 9 -33.95 -5.81 3.43
C THR A 9 -33.35 -6.47 4.68
N LEU A 10 -32.30 -5.88 5.26
CA LEU A 10 -31.62 -6.43 6.44
C LEU A 10 -32.33 -6.00 7.73
N SER A 11 -32.39 -6.91 8.70
CA SER A 11 -32.81 -6.57 10.05
C SER A 11 -31.71 -5.78 10.77
N ASP A 12 -32.07 -5.00 11.81
CA ASP A 12 -31.09 -4.27 12.62
C ASP A 12 -29.95 -5.17 13.17
N PRO A 13 -30.21 -6.38 13.69
CA PRO A 13 -29.15 -7.32 14.06
C PRO A 13 -28.22 -7.70 12.90
N ASP A 14 -28.78 -7.98 11.72
CA ASP A 14 -27.99 -8.36 10.54
C ASP A 14 -27.13 -7.20 10.05
N LEU A 15 -27.67 -5.98 10.08
CA LEU A 15 -26.92 -4.78 9.72
C LEU A 15 -25.76 -4.52 10.69
N LYS A 16 -25.98 -4.66 12.01
CA LYS A 16 -24.91 -4.55 13.01
C LYS A 16 -23.82 -5.60 12.81
N LYS A 17 -24.20 -6.82 12.47
CA LYS A 17 -23.26 -7.89 12.16
C LYS A 17 -22.44 -7.56 10.91
N LEU A 18 -23.10 -7.12 9.83
CA LEU A 18 -22.43 -6.74 8.59
C LEU A 18 -21.42 -5.59 8.81
N ILE A 19 -21.79 -4.58 9.59
CA ILE A 19 -20.89 -3.49 9.95
C ILE A 19 -19.68 -4.02 10.72
N ALA A 20 -19.88 -4.91 11.70
CA ALA A 20 -18.79 -5.47 12.49
C ALA A 20 -17.82 -6.29 11.63
N ASP A 21 -18.36 -7.10 10.71
CA ASP A 21 -17.57 -7.93 9.80
C ASP A 21 -16.74 -7.07 8.85
N LEU A 22 -17.36 -6.09 8.18
CA LEU A 22 -16.66 -5.16 7.27
C LEU A 22 -15.63 -4.30 8.00
N THR A 23 -15.95 -3.85 9.22
CA THR A 23 -15.00 -3.08 10.04
C THR A 23 -13.79 -3.92 10.41
N LYS A 24 -13.97 -5.20 10.71
CA LYS A 24 -12.86 -6.12 11.00
C LYS A 24 -11.97 -6.31 9.76
N GLU A 25 -12.58 -6.52 8.59
CA GLU A 25 -11.85 -6.66 7.34
C GLU A 25 -11.07 -5.40 6.97
N GLU A 26 -11.70 -4.22 7.09
CA GLU A 26 -11.03 -2.94 6.85
C GLU A 26 -9.84 -2.76 7.79
N ASN A 27 -10.00 -3.07 9.07
CA ASN A 27 -8.92 -2.94 10.05
C ASN A 27 -7.71 -3.81 9.70
N GLU A 28 -7.93 -5.04 9.22
CA GLU A 28 -6.86 -5.93 8.78
C GLU A 28 -6.14 -5.36 7.55
N VAL A 29 -6.89 -4.91 6.53
CA VAL A 29 -6.32 -4.26 5.35
C VAL A 29 -5.51 -3.02 5.74
N SER A 30 -6.06 -2.20 6.62
CA SER A 30 -5.41 -1.00 7.13
C SER A 30 -4.15 -1.32 7.94
N TYR A 31 -4.12 -2.43 8.69
CA TYR A 31 -2.94 -2.91 9.39
C TYR A 31 -1.83 -3.33 8.42
N GLN A 32 -2.15 -4.16 7.42
CA GLN A 32 -1.19 -4.59 6.39
C GLN A 32 -0.64 -3.39 5.62
N ARG A 33 -1.50 -2.43 5.26
CA ARG A 33 -1.10 -1.18 4.62
C ARG A 33 -0.07 -0.44 5.47
N ARG A 34 -0.34 -0.20 6.77
CA ARG A 34 0.61 0.51 7.65
C ARG A 34 1.94 -0.21 7.75
N LEU A 35 1.94 -1.54 7.85
CA LEU A 35 3.17 -2.34 7.92
C LEU A 35 4.02 -2.19 6.65
N LEU A 36 3.39 -2.27 5.48
CA LEU A 36 4.08 -2.11 4.20
C LEU A 36 4.65 -0.69 4.04
N HIS A 37 3.85 0.33 4.35
CA HIS A 37 4.32 1.73 4.30
C HIS A 37 5.50 1.96 5.25
N GLY A 38 5.45 1.42 6.48
CA GLY A 38 6.58 1.53 7.42
C GLY A 38 7.87 0.90 6.86
N LYS A 39 7.78 -0.27 6.21
CA LYS A 39 8.95 -0.89 5.55
C LYS A 39 9.47 -0.04 4.40
N ILE A 40 8.59 0.50 3.56
CA ILE A 40 8.95 1.38 2.45
C ILE A 40 9.67 2.64 2.97
N ASP A 41 9.16 3.25 4.04
CA ASP A 41 9.72 4.47 4.60
C ASP A 41 11.10 4.24 5.21
N ILE A 42 11.31 3.09 5.88
CA ILE A 42 12.65 2.68 6.35
C ILE A 42 13.63 2.56 5.17
N LEU A 43 13.23 1.87 4.09
CA LEU A 43 14.08 1.69 2.92
C LEU A 43 14.40 3.03 2.22
N ARG A 44 13.40 3.92 2.10
CA ARG A 44 13.60 5.27 1.56
C ARG A 44 14.57 6.09 2.41
N ALA A 45 14.42 6.04 3.74
CA ALA A 45 15.31 6.75 4.65
C ALA A 45 16.76 6.26 4.53
N GLU A 46 16.96 4.93 4.47
CA GLU A 46 18.28 4.34 4.28
C GLU A 46 18.89 4.70 2.92
N LEU A 47 18.09 4.70 1.85
CA LEU A 47 18.53 5.13 0.52
C LEU A 47 19.03 6.58 0.54
N VAL A 48 18.25 7.51 1.11
CA VAL A 48 18.64 8.91 1.24
C VAL A 48 19.92 9.06 2.08
N ALA A 49 20.02 8.33 3.20
CA ALA A 49 21.22 8.37 4.06
C ALA A 49 22.48 7.88 3.32
N ARG A 50 22.37 6.86 2.46
CA ARG A 50 23.48 6.39 1.62
C ARG A 50 23.90 7.42 0.57
N LEU A 51 22.93 8.01 -0.13
CA LEU A 51 23.17 9.06 -1.13
C LEU A 51 23.90 10.27 -0.53
N GLN A 52 23.53 10.69 0.68
CA GLN A 52 24.18 11.80 1.36
C GLN A 52 25.63 11.47 1.73
N LYS A 53 25.91 10.24 2.17
CA LYS A 53 27.27 9.80 2.54
C LYS A 53 28.21 9.72 1.34
N THR A 54 27.69 9.54 0.14
CA THR A 54 28.48 9.47 -1.10
C THR A 54 28.55 10.80 -1.84
N GLU A 55 28.23 11.93 -1.18
CA GLU A 55 28.17 13.27 -1.80
C GLU A 55 27.25 13.32 -3.03
N GLY A 56 26.18 12.51 -3.03
CA GLY A 56 25.25 12.39 -4.15
C GLY A 56 25.71 11.46 -5.27
N LYS A 57 26.88 10.83 -5.19
CA LYS A 57 27.30 9.76 -6.13
C LYS A 57 26.66 8.45 -5.71
N SER A 58 25.56 8.08 -6.34
CA SER A 58 24.84 6.88 -5.95
C SER A 58 25.51 5.63 -6.51
N VAL A 59 25.45 4.49 -5.80
CA VAL A 59 25.59 3.17 -6.45
C VAL A 59 24.47 2.98 -7.50
N LEU A 60 23.40 3.76 -7.40
CA LEU A 60 22.29 3.91 -8.34
C LEU A 60 22.47 5.06 -9.33
N ASP A 61 23.67 5.59 -9.58
CA ASP A 61 23.86 6.47 -10.75
C ASP A 61 23.57 5.68 -12.06
N GLU A 62 23.48 4.35 -11.96
CA GLU A 62 22.92 3.43 -12.97
C GLU A 62 21.44 3.07 -12.79
N VAL A 63 20.77 3.42 -11.69
CA VAL A 63 19.36 3.03 -11.42
C VAL A 63 18.49 4.26 -11.23
N ASP A 64 17.76 4.57 -12.30
CA ASP A 64 16.80 5.66 -12.42
C ASP A 64 15.63 5.54 -11.42
N VAL A 65 15.66 6.40 -10.39
CA VAL A 65 14.66 6.47 -9.31
C VAL A 65 13.32 7.00 -9.82
N GLU A 66 13.32 7.82 -10.86
CA GLU A 66 12.10 8.31 -11.52
C GLU A 66 11.42 7.17 -12.28
N HIS A 67 12.20 6.30 -12.94
CA HIS A 67 11.71 5.09 -13.57
C HIS A 67 11.17 4.06 -12.56
N LEU A 68 11.83 3.86 -11.41
CA LEU A 68 11.30 2.99 -10.35
C LEU A 68 9.99 3.52 -9.76
N THR A 69 9.90 4.84 -9.56
CA THR A 69 8.67 5.48 -9.10
C THR A 69 7.56 5.31 -10.14
N ALA A 70 7.88 5.40 -11.45
CA ALA A 70 6.96 5.16 -12.54
C ALA A 70 6.51 3.67 -12.65
N ILE A 71 7.38 2.69 -12.40
CA ILE A 71 7.00 1.26 -12.34
C ILE A 71 6.07 0.99 -11.17
N LEU A 72 6.32 1.61 -10.02
CA LEU A 72 5.51 1.40 -8.82
C LEU A 72 4.17 2.15 -8.87
N THR A 73 4.09 3.24 -9.64
CA THR A 73 2.86 4.01 -9.83
C THR A 73 2.05 3.61 -11.07
N SER A 74 2.69 3.05 -12.11
CA SER A 74 2.02 2.47 -13.27
C SER A 74 1.79 0.97 -13.04
N LYS A 75 0.54 0.62 -12.81
CA LYS A 75 0.02 -0.74 -12.71
C LYS A 75 0.32 -1.53 -14.01
N ALA A 76 1.47 -2.20 -14.09
CA ALA A 76 1.75 -3.15 -15.16
C ALA A 76 2.25 -4.47 -14.54
N ALA A 77 1.41 -5.49 -14.59
CA ALA A 77 1.85 -6.87 -14.35
C ALA A 77 2.90 -7.26 -15.40
N PRO A 78 3.91 -8.08 -15.05
CA PRO A 78 4.91 -8.52 -16.02
C PRO A 78 4.26 -9.35 -17.13
N PRO A 79 4.73 -9.27 -18.39
CA PRO A 79 4.25 -10.16 -19.44
C PRO A 79 4.75 -11.59 -19.17
N VAL A 80 3.89 -12.57 -19.46
CA VAL A 80 4.16 -14.01 -19.38
C VAL A 80 5.19 -14.49 -20.40
#